data_AF-A0A0C3DMM6-F1
#
_entry.id   AF-A0A0C3DMM6-F1
#
_cell.length_a   1.000
_cell.length_b   1.000
_cell.length_c   1.000
_cell.angle_alpha   90.00
_cell.angle_beta   90.00
_cell.angle_gamma   90.00
#
_symmetry.space_group_name_H-M   'P 1'
#
loop_
_entity.id
_entity.type
_entity.pdbx_description
1 polymer ?
#
loop_
_entity_poly.entity_id
_entity_poly.type
_entity_poly.pdbx_seq_one_letter_code
_entity_poly.pdbx_strand_id
1 'polypeptide(L)' 'MSRSHGGGDRKITVLDVFVNVYILSAQIQPYLWTYNNRLTIHLGYNEAYYTQVEARKYGELIQSILLRELGVE' A
#
# COMPACT_ATOMS: atom_id res chain seq x y z
N MET A 1 2.82 2.75 18.05
CA MET A 1 1.93 3.95 18.02
C MET A 1 0.58 3.56 18.61
N SER A 2 0.06 4.35 19.56
CA SER A 2 -1.29 4.12 20.12
C SER A 2 -2.33 4.29 19.01
N ARG A 3 -3.18 3.28 18.80
CA ARG A 3 -4.19 3.23 17.72
C ARG A 3 -5.39 4.15 17.97
N SER A 4 -5.48 4.68 19.19
CA SER A 4 -6.60 5.51 19.61
C SER A 4 -6.13 6.76 20.31
N HIS A 5 -6.70 7.90 19.96
CA HIS A 5 -6.40 9.19 20.55
C HIS A 5 -7.67 9.78 21.15
N GLY A 6 -7.54 10.40 22.34
CA GLY A 6 -8.66 10.93 23.14
C GLY A 6 -8.91 10.15 24.44
N GLY A 7 -9.92 10.58 25.19
CA GLY A 7 -10.30 10.03 26.50
C GLY A 7 -11.81 10.10 26.76
N GLY A 8 -12.33 9.18 27.57
CA GLY A 8 -13.77 9.03 27.80
C GLY A 8 -14.53 8.66 26.52
N ASP A 9 -15.71 9.24 26.32
CA ASP A 9 -16.59 8.99 25.17
C ASP A 9 -16.07 9.59 23.84
N ARG A 10 -14.97 10.36 23.87
CA ARG A 10 -14.38 11.02 22.70
C ARG A 10 -13.07 10.34 22.32
N LYS A 11 -13.18 9.13 21.76
CA LYS A 11 -12.05 8.33 21.30
C LYS A 11 -12.13 8.13 19.78
N ILE A 12 -11.05 8.48 19.08
CA ILE A 12 -10.90 8.22 17.64
C ILE A 12 -9.98 7.00 17.49
N THR A 13 -10.40 6.02 16.69
CA THR A 13 -9.57 4.88 16.31
C THR A 13 -9.23 4.98 14.83
N VAL A 14 -7.94 5.00 14.49
CA VAL A 14 -7.49 5.01 13.09
C VAL A 14 -7.52 3.57 12.57
N LEU A 15 -8.38 3.31 11.59
CA LEU A 15 -8.56 1.97 11.03
C LEU A 15 -7.60 1.66 9.89
N ASP A 16 -7.24 2.69 9.11
CA ASP A 16 -6.36 2.56 7.95
C ASP A 16 -5.62 3.87 7.67
N VAL A 17 -4.51 3.77 6.93
CA VAL A 17 -3.69 4.89 6.47
C VAL A 17 -3.34 4.66 5.01
N PHE A 18 -3.61 5.67 4.19
CA PHE A 18 -3.27 5.68 2.77
C PHE A 18 -2.41 6.88 2.43
N VAL A 19 -1.39 6.66 1.57
CA VAL A 19 -0.54 7.71 1.03
C VAL A 19 -0.61 7.64 -0.48
N ASN A 20 -0.97 8.76 -1.12
CA ASN A 20 -0.98 8.87 -2.58
C ASN A 20 0.19 9.74 -3.06
N VAL A 21 0.85 9.31 -4.11
CA VAL A 21 1.91 10.08 -4.77
C VAL A 21 1.63 10.08 -6.27
N TYR A 22 1.54 11.27 -6.85
CA TYR A 22 1.40 11.44 -8.29
C TYR A 22 2.76 11.27 -8.97
N ILE A 23 2.85 10.27 -9.85
CA ILE A 23 4.03 10.03 -10.68
C ILE A 23 3.82 10.75 -12.02
N LEU A 24 4.80 11.55 -12.44
CA LEU A 24 4.77 12.23 -13.74
C LEU A 24 5.59 11.48 -14.81
N SER A 25 6.51 10.62 -14.40
CA SER A 25 7.35 9.81 -15.29
C SER A 25 6.63 8.53 -15.75
N ALA A 26 7.23 7.82 -16.71
CA ALA A 26 6.81 6.50 -17.16
C ALA A 26 7.29 5.38 -16.21
N GLN A 27 7.23 5.58 -14.90
CA GLN A 27 7.66 4.59 -13.90
C GLN A 27 6.45 4.04 -13.15
N ILE A 28 6.54 2.77 -12.75
CA ILE A 28 5.68 2.18 -11.72
C ILE A 28 6.51 2.11 -10.44
N GLN A 29 6.13 2.90 -9.44
CA GLN A 29 6.84 2.99 -8.17
C GLN A 29 6.02 2.31 -7.06
N PRO A 30 6.55 1.23 -6.43
CA PRO A 30 5.93 0.65 -5.26
C PRO A 30 6.22 1.51 -4.02
N TYR A 31 5.19 1.73 -3.22
CA TYR A 31 5.23 2.33 -1.89
C TYR A 31 4.77 1.29 -0.89
N LEU A 32 5.59 1.05 0.13
CA LEU A 32 5.33 0.04 1.16
C LEU A 32 5.23 0.72 2.51
N TRP A 33 4.22 0.36 3.29
CA TRP A 33 4.11 0.75 4.69
C TRP A 33 3.41 -0.33 5.49
N THR A 34 3.72 -0.38 6.78
CA THR A 34 3.06 -1.27 7.72
C THR A 34 2.14 -0.47 8.62
N TYR A 35 0.87 -0.86 8.67
CA TYR A 35 -0.10 -0.31 9.61
C TYR A 35 -1.01 -1.42 10.14
N ASN A 36 -1.30 -1.41 11.44
CA ASN A 36 -2.18 -2.40 12.06
C ASN A 36 -1.85 -3.87 11.73
N ASN A 37 -0.55 -4.23 11.79
CA ASN A 37 -0.04 -5.56 11.44
C ASN A 37 -0.35 -6.01 10.00
N ARG A 38 -0.63 -5.06 9.10
CA ARG A 38 -0.79 -5.29 7.67
C ARG A 38 0.32 -4.56 6.93
N LEU A 39 0.99 -5.27 6.03
CA LEU A 39 1.86 -4.66 5.04
C LEU A 39 0.98 -4.26 3.86
N THR A 40 0.95 -2.97 3.55
CA THR A 40 0.28 -2.43 2.39
C THR A 40 1.32 -2.14 1.31
N ILE A 41 1.01 -2.55 0.08
CA ILE A 41 1.79 -2.22 -1.11
C ILE A 41 0.87 -1.41 -2.01
N HIS A 42 1.25 -0.17 -2.29
CA HIS A 42 0.57 0.71 -3.22
C HIS A 42 1.46 1.00 -4.42
N LEU A 43 0.88 1.07 -5.61
CA LEU A 43 1.60 1.38 -6.83
C LEU A 43 1.24 2.78 -7.30
N GLY A 44 2.21 3.69 -7.25
CA GLY A 44 2.12 4.96 -7.95
C GLY A 44 2.55 4.74 -9.41
N TYR A 45 1.71 5.17 -10.34
CA TYR A 45 2.02 5.16 -11.76
C TYR A 45 1.29 6.30 -12.47
N ASN A 46 1.76 6.65 -13.66
CA ASN A 46 1.11 7.63 -14.50
C ASN A 46 0.20 6.91 -15.51
N GLU A 47 -1.10 7.21 -15.47
CA GLU A 47 -2.13 6.61 -16.32
C GLU A 47 -1.94 6.92 -17.82
N ALA A 48 -1.11 7.92 -18.17
CA ALA A 48 -0.72 8.18 -19.55
C ALA A 48 0.19 7.08 -20.14
N TYR A 49 0.86 6.30 -19.28
CA TYR A 49 1.81 5.25 -19.71
C TYR A 49 1.36 3.84 -19.35
N TYR A 50 0.51 3.68 -18.32
CA TYR A 50 0.08 2.37 -17.85
C TYR A 50 -1.41 2.35 -17.53
N THR A 51 -2.07 1.24 -17.85
CA THR A 51 -3.43 0.97 -17.41
C THR A 51 -3.45 0.44 -15.98
N GLN A 52 -4.59 0.58 -15.31
CA GLN A 52 -4.82 -0.02 -14.00
C GLN A 52 -4.62 -1.55 -14.00
N VAL A 53 -4.95 -2.23 -15.11
CA VAL A 53 -4.78 -3.68 -15.24
C VAL A 53 -3.31 -4.06 -15.28
N GLU A 54 -2.47 -3.31 -16.00
CA GLU A 54 -1.03 -3.55 -16.07
C GLU A 54 -0.35 -3.28 -14.73
N ALA A 55 -0.68 -2.15 -14.09
CA ALA A 55 -0.17 -1.83 -12.75
C ALA A 55 -0.56 -2.93 -11.74
N ARG A 56 -1.82 -3.38 -11.77
CA ARG A 56 -2.30 -4.46 -10.88
C ARG A 56 -1.49 -5.75 -11.06
N LYS A 57 -1.24 -6.19 -12.30
CA LYS A 57 -0.44 -7.39 -12.57
C LYS A 57 0.98 -7.27 -11.99
N TYR A 58 1.57 -6.08 -12.08
CA TYR A 58 2.88 -5.81 -11.47
C TYR A 58 2.83 -5.93 -9.95
N GLY A 59 1.76 -5.45 -9.31
CA GLY A 59 1.53 -5.59 -7.87
C GLY A 59 1.35 -7.04 -7.43
N GLU A 60 0.57 -7.81 -8.17
CA GLU A 60 0.36 -9.25 -7.94
C GLU A 60 1.68 -10.03 -8.07
N LEU A 61 2.56 -9.65 -9.01
CA LEU A 61 3.90 -10.23 -9.14
C LEU A 61 4.80 -9.90 -7.95
N ILE A 62 4.82 -8.65 -7.47
CA ILE A 62 5.58 -8.28 -6.27
C ILE A 62 5.08 -9.08 -5.07
N GLN A 63 3.76 -9.17 -4.91
CA GLN A 63 3.14 -9.92 -3.81
C GLN A 63 3.53 -11.40 -3.84
N SER A 64 3.47 -12.05 -5.01
CA SER A 64 3.80 -13.48 -5.13
C SER A 64 5.27 -13.75 -4.82
N ILE A 65 6.18 -12.89 -5.29
CA ILE A 65 7.60 -12.99 -4.95
C ILE A 65 7.78 -12.85 -3.43
N LEU A 66 7.18 -11.83 -2.80
CA LEU A 66 7.31 -11.63 -1.36
C LEU A 66 6.78 -12.82 -0.55
N LEU A 67 5.63 -13.38 -0.91
CA LEU A 67 5.07 -14.55 -0.20
C LEU A 67 5.99 -15.76 -0.32
N ARG A 68 6.56 -16.00 -1.50
CA ARG A 68 7.53 -17.07 -1.76
C ARG A 68 8.81 -16.88 -0.94
N GLU A 69 9.44 -15.71 -1.04
CA GLU A 69 10.73 -15.44 -0.36
C GLU A 69 10.59 -15.41 1.17
N LEU A 70 9.39 -15.11 1.70
CA LEU A 70 9.09 -15.14 3.13
C LEU A 70 8.58 -16.50 3.64
N GLY A 71 8.37 -17.47 2.76
CA GLY A 71 7.91 -18.82 3.13
C GLY A 71 6.49 -18.86 3.71
N VAL A 72 5.58 -18.02 3.22
CA VAL A 72 4.19 -17.86 3.71
C VAL A 72 3.14 -18.34 2.71
N GLU A 73 3.53 -19.19 1.75
CA GLU A 73 2.63 -19.81 0.76
C GLU A 73 1.62 -20.79 1.37
#